data_AF-A0A1C7HRC7-F1
#
_entry.id   AF-A0A1C7HRC7-F1
#
_cell.length_a   1.000
_cell.length_b   1.000
_cell.length_c   1.000
_cell.angle_alpha   90.00
_cell.angle_beta   90.00
_cell.angle_gamma   90.00
#
_symmetry.space_group_name_H-M   'P 1'
#
loop_
_entity.id
_entity.type
_entity.pdbx_description
1 polymer ?
#
loop_
_entity_poly.entity_id
_entity_poly.type
_entity_poly.pdbx_seq_one_letter_code
_entity_poly.pdbx_strand_id
1 'polypeptide(L)'
;MLDGTKKYSMEKFGKKCFLLGQDKDGINYFLEAATWDCEWYWGGGYVETYTNNCNPVLSKDIKSHQHFDGLFFGGRKNGFDTFKEFLPVNPFTDSEIWQICELMKSFYIARKYADMVYTGGAHYTKNPAAEIIKSEDEYKRINNIVIPAIMESLYKILEEVAA
;
A
#
# COMPACT_ATOMS: atom_id res chain seq x y z
N MET A 1 4.29 8.49 -23.25
CA MET A 1 5.02 8.34 -21.97
C MET A 1 4.01 8.48 -20.85
N LEU A 2 4.23 7.81 -19.71
CA LEU A 2 3.36 8.00 -18.54
C LEU A 2 3.50 9.46 -18.06
N ASP A 3 2.38 10.15 -17.93
CA ASP A 3 2.31 11.57 -17.53
C ASP A 3 1.63 11.77 -16.17
N GLY A 4 1.33 10.69 -15.45
CA GLY A 4 0.70 10.74 -14.13
C GLY A 4 -0.81 11.00 -14.14
N THR A 5 -1.43 11.30 -15.30
CA THR A 5 -2.84 11.76 -15.36
C THR A 5 -3.87 10.67 -15.58
N LYS A 6 -3.43 9.47 -16.01
CA LYS A 6 -4.29 8.32 -16.24
C LYS A 6 -3.91 7.17 -15.32
N LYS A 7 -4.92 6.44 -14.83
CA LYS A 7 -4.67 5.20 -14.08
C LYS A 7 -3.90 4.24 -14.97
N TYR A 8 -2.94 3.57 -14.37
CA TYR A 8 -2.06 2.66 -15.10
C TYR A 8 -1.59 1.58 -14.14
N SER A 9 -1.51 0.35 -14.63
CA SER A 9 -0.89 -0.75 -13.91
C SER A 9 0.05 -1.53 -14.82
N MET A 10 1.01 -2.21 -14.21
CA MET A 10 1.96 -3.07 -14.90
C MET A 10 2.37 -4.25 -14.03
N GLU A 11 2.90 -5.28 -14.65
CA GLU A 11 3.60 -6.37 -13.95
C GLU A 11 5.11 -6.06 -13.93
N LYS A 12 5.71 -6.03 -12.74
CA LYS A 12 7.13 -5.78 -12.55
C LYS A 12 7.69 -6.63 -11.42
N PHE A 13 8.83 -7.27 -11.69
CA PHE A 13 9.49 -8.21 -10.75
C PHE A 13 8.55 -9.27 -10.16
N GLY A 14 7.59 -9.74 -10.97
CA GLY A 14 6.60 -10.75 -10.57
C GLY A 14 5.44 -10.23 -9.74
N LYS A 15 5.28 -8.90 -9.65
CA LYS A 15 4.22 -8.26 -8.88
C LYS A 15 3.48 -7.22 -9.71
N LYS A 16 2.19 -7.06 -9.43
CA LYS A 16 1.38 -5.99 -10.01
C LYS A 16 1.67 -4.66 -9.31
N CYS A 17 1.88 -3.61 -10.09
CA CYS A 17 2.19 -2.27 -9.60
C CYS A 17 1.21 -1.27 -10.20
N PHE A 18 0.70 -0.35 -9.39
CA PHE A 18 -0.31 0.65 -9.76
C PHE A 18 0.26 2.06 -9.68
N LEU A 19 0.11 2.86 -10.73
CA LEU A 19 0.56 4.25 -10.73
C LEU A 19 -0.24 5.07 -9.71
N LEU A 20 0.46 5.67 -8.74
CA LEU A 20 -0.14 6.62 -7.79
C LEU A 20 -0.17 8.04 -8.35
N GLY A 21 0.83 8.39 -9.16
CA GLY A 21 0.98 9.72 -9.73
C GLY A 21 2.44 10.08 -9.93
N GLN A 22 2.68 11.37 -10.10
CA GLN A 22 3.96 11.94 -10.45
C GLN A 22 4.27 13.13 -9.53
N ASP A 23 5.52 13.20 -9.06
CA ASP A 23 6.00 14.35 -8.27
C ASP A 23 6.32 15.57 -9.13
N LYS A 24 6.77 16.65 -8.49
CA LYS A 24 7.12 17.92 -9.16
C LYS A 24 8.29 17.80 -10.14
N ASP A 25 9.13 16.77 -9.98
CA ASP A 25 10.30 16.52 -10.81
C ASP A 25 9.99 15.57 -11.99
N GLY A 26 8.73 15.14 -12.12
CA GLY A 26 8.31 14.24 -13.19
C GLY A 26 8.54 12.75 -12.87
N ILE A 27 8.82 12.39 -11.60
CA ILE A 27 9.06 11.01 -11.21
C ILE A 27 7.72 10.33 -10.91
N ASN A 28 7.44 9.24 -11.64
CA ASN A 28 6.28 8.38 -11.41
C ASN A 28 6.51 7.44 -10.22
N TYR A 29 5.50 7.34 -9.34
CA TYR A 29 5.49 6.47 -8.16
C TYR A 29 4.43 5.39 -8.30
N PHE A 30 4.77 4.16 -7.93
CA PHE A 30 3.91 3.00 -8.11
C PHE A 30 3.68 2.28 -6.79
N LEU A 31 2.43 1.98 -6.46
CA LEU A 31 2.09 1.10 -5.34
C LEU A 31 2.18 -0.35 -5.79
N GLU A 32 2.97 -1.14 -5.09
CA GLU A 32 3.02 -2.60 -5.25
C GLU A 32 1.78 -3.26 -4.64
N ALA A 33 1.21 -4.25 -5.34
CA ALA A 33 0.16 -5.10 -4.80
C ALA A 33 0.63 -5.82 -3.53
N ALA A 34 -0.27 -5.91 -2.55
CA ALA A 34 -0.04 -6.64 -1.32
C ALA A 34 -0.06 -8.14 -1.61
N THR A 35 0.78 -8.87 -0.88
CA THR A 35 0.96 -10.31 -1.04
C THR A 35 0.91 -11.01 0.30
N TRP A 36 0.47 -12.27 0.28
CA TRP A 36 0.56 -13.13 1.44
C TRP A 36 1.98 -13.68 1.54
N ASP A 37 2.73 -13.20 2.52
CA ASP A 37 4.15 -13.44 2.68
C ASP A 37 4.43 -14.43 3.83
N CYS A 38 5.46 -15.26 3.62
CA CYS A 38 5.98 -16.22 4.59
C CYS A 38 4.90 -17.16 5.19
N GLU A 39 3.75 -17.28 4.55
CA GLU A 39 2.59 -18.07 4.99
C GLU A 39 1.93 -17.60 6.30
N TRP A 40 2.28 -16.42 6.83
CA TRP A 40 1.75 -15.95 8.13
C TRP A 40 1.39 -14.46 8.21
N TYR A 41 1.68 -13.64 7.21
CA TYR A 41 1.30 -12.22 7.23
C TYR A 41 1.12 -11.61 5.84
N TRP A 42 0.49 -10.44 5.78
CA TRP A 42 0.42 -9.64 4.56
C TRP A 42 1.58 -8.65 4.45
N GLY A 43 2.39 -8.78 3.40
CA GLY A 43 3.31 -7.74 2.95
C GLY A 43 2.60 -6.79 1.99
N GLY A 44 2.84 -5.49 2.11
CA GLY A 44 2.22 -4.50 1.23
C GLY A 44 2.45 -3.07 1.64
N GLY A 45 1.95 -2.15 0.81
CA GLY A 45 2.12 -0.72 0.98
C GLY A 45 3.49 -0.21 0.55
N TYR A 46 4.18 -0.94 -0.33
CA TYR A 46 5.43 -0.52 -0.92
C TYR A 46 5.16 0.44 -2.08
N VAL A 47 5.80 1.61 -2.03
CA VAL A 47 5.77 2.64 -3.07
C VAL A 47 7.15 2.71 -3.71
N GLU A 48 7.19 2.45 -5.01
CA GLU A 48 8.41 2.29 -5.77
C GLU A 48 8.57 3.33 -6.86
N THR A 49 9.83 3.66 -7.15
CA THR A 49 10.22 4.29 -8.40
C THR A 49 11.20 3.38 -9.13
N TYR A 50 11.28 3.47 -10.44
CA TYR A 50 12.13 2.59 -11.25
C TYR A 50 13.26 3.34 -11.96
N THR A 51 14.34 2.61 -12.25
CA THR A 51 15.54 3.14 -12.92
C THR A 51 15.26 3.75 -14.30
N ASN A 52 14.30 3.20 -15.05
CA ASN A 52 13.75 3.81 -16.27
C ASN A 52 12.33 4.29 -15.98
N ASN A 53 12.20 5.43 -15.30
CA ASN A 53 10.91 5.94 -14.86
C ASN A 53 9.95 6.32 -16.00
N CYS A 54 10.47 6.71 -17.17
CA CYS A 54 9.67 7.05 -18.35
C CYS A 54 9.06 5.81 -19.03
N ASN A 55 9.68 4.64 -18.84
CA ASN A 55 9.17 3.35 -19.30
C ASN A 55 9.49 2.26 -18.27
N PRO A 56 8.71 2.19 -17.17
CA PRO A 56 9.03 1.36 -16.01
C PRO A 56 9.00 -0.14 -16.33
N VAL A 57 8.22 -0.57 -17.32
CA VAL A 57 8.21 -1.94 -17.84
C VAL A 57 9.60 -2.37 -18.30
N LEU A 58 10.38 -1.47 -18.92
CA LEU A 58 11.75 -1.73 -19.37
C LEU A 58 12.83 -1.48 -18.31
N SER A 59 12.46 -1.09 -17.09
CA SER A 59 13.44 -0.85 -16.02
C SER A 59 14.20 -2.11 -15.65
N LYS A 60 15.49 -1.99 -15.38
CA LYS A 60 16.29 -3.13 -14.92
C LYS A 60 16.20 -3.34 -13.42
N ASP A 61 15.90 -2.27 -12.69
CA ASP A 61 15.89 -2.26 -11.22
C ASP A 61 14.95 -1.21 -10.65
N ILE A 62 14.63 -1.36 -9.36
CA ILE A 62 13.95 -0.38 -8.49
C ILE A 62 14.96 0.69 -8.10
N LYS A 63 14.60 1.96 -8.29
CA LYS A 63 15.44 3.11 -7.92
C LYS A 63 15.21 3.54 -6.47
N SER A 64 13.97 3.44 -6.00
CA SER A 64 13.62 3.72 -4.60
C SER A 64 12.46 2.84 -4.16
N HIS A 65 12.46 2.47 -2.89
CA HIS A 65 11.46 1.61 -2.27
C HIS A 65 11.14 2.17 -0.87
N GLN A 66 9.90 2.62 -0.68
CA GLN A 66 9.43 3.30 0.54
C GLN A 66 8.07 2.74 0.94
N HIS A 67 7.60 3.00 2.16
CA HIS A 67 6.24 2.64 2.55
C HIS A 67 5.27 3.82 2.41
N PHE A 68 4.04 3.52 1.99
CA PHE A 68 2.94 4.47 1.87
C PHE A 68 2.66 5.21 3.18
N ASP A 69 2.68 4.51 4.33
CA ASP A 69 2.46 5.17 5.63
C ASP A 69 3.56 6.18 5.98
N GLY A 70 4.82 5.86 5.68
CA GLY A 70 5.95 6.78 5.86
C GLY A 70 5.84 8.01 4.97
N LEU A 71 5.40 7.83 3.73
CA LEU A 71 5.23 8.94 2.76
C LEU A 71 4.05 9.84 3.11
N PHE A 72 2.91 9.27 3.45
CA PHE A 72 1.65 10.03 3.49
C PHE A 72 1.05 10.19 4.89
N PHE A 73 1.45 9.39 5.89
CA PHE A 73 0.88 9.45 7.25
C PHE A 73 1.89 9.83 8.35
N GLY A 74 3.16 10.03 8.02
CA GLY A 74 4.21 10.37 9.00
C GLY A 74 4.31 11.85 9.38
N GLY A 75 3.57 12.73 8.68
CA GLY A 75 3.66 14.18 8.84
C GLY A 75 2.65 14.80 9.82
N ARG A 76 2.63 16.14 9.86
CA ARG A 76 1.63 16.93 10.62
C ARG A 76 0.30 17.12 9.87
N LYS A 77 0.30 16.88 8.56
CA LYS A 77 -0.87 17.00 7.70
C LYS A 77 -1.60 15.66 7.64
N ASN A 78 -2.88 15.70 7.27
CA ASN A 78 -3.61 14.47 6.98
C ASN A 78 -3.06 13.81 5.69
N GLY A 79 -3.45 12.55 5.47
CA GLY A 79 -2.97 11.77 4.33
C GLY A 79 -3.33 12.36 2.98
N PHE A 80 -4.54 12.92 2.86
CA PHE A 80 -5.04 13.51 1.62
C PHE A 80 -4.21 14.72 1.19
N ASP A 81 -3.98 15.67 2.10
CA ASP A 81 -3.18 16.87 1.80
C ASP A 81 -1.73 16.48 1.47
N THR A 82 -1.16 15.54 2.23
CA THR A 82 0.20 15.05 1.98
C THR A 82 0.31 14.35 0.63
N PHE A 83 -0.69 13.54 0.25
CA PHE A 83 -0.76 12.86 -1.04
C PHE A 83 -0.77 13.86 -2.20
N LYS A 84 -1.65 14.87 -2.15
CA LYS A 84 -1.74 15.89 -3.22
C LYS A 84 -0.50 16.77 -3.32
N GLU A 85 0.16 17.06 -2.19
CA GLU A 85 1.38 17.85 -2.20
C GLU A 85 2.58 17.07 -2.76
N PHE A 86 2.66 15.78 -2.45
CA PHE A 86 3.72 14.88 -2.92
C PHE A 86 3.52 14.49 -4.39
N LEU A 87 2.27 14.19 -4.79
CA LEU A 87 1.86 13.80 -6.15
C LEU A 87 0.90 14.84 -6.75
N PRO A 88 1.38 16.04 -7.10
CA PRO A 88 0.54 17.10 -7.65
C PRO A 88 -0.12 16.71 -8.98
N VAL A 89 0.46 15.74 -9.71
CA VAL A 89 -0.12 15.15 -10.92
C VAL A 89 -0.48 13.71 -10.61
N ASN A 90 -1.77 13.41 -10.55
CA ASN A 90 -2.26 12.06 -10.26
C ASN A 90 -3.60 11.83 -10.99
N PRO A 91 -4.01 10.57 -11.21
CA PRO A 91 -5.20 10.25 -11.98
C PRO A 91 -6.48 10.20 -11.15
N PHE A 92 -6.44 10.61 -9.88
CA PHE A 92 -7.51 10.38 -8.92
C PHE A 92 -8.28 11.67 -8.62
N THR A 93 -9.59 11.52 -8.44
CA THR A 93 -10.43 12.57 -7.86
C THR A 93 -10.14 12.73 -6.37
N ASP A 94 -10.51 13.88 -5.80
CA ASP A 94 -10.32 14.12 -4.37
C ASP A 94 -11.03 13.06 -3.49
N SER A 95 -12.20 12.59 -3.91
CA SER A 95 -12.92 11.50 -3.24
C SER A 95 -12.14 10.18 -3.26
N GLU A 96 -11.54 9.84 -4.39
CA GLU A 96 -10.74 8.62 -4.52
C GLU A 96 -9.46 8.71 -3.68
N ILE A 97 -8.81 9.87 -3.61
CA ILE A 97 -7.62 10.06 -2.75
C ILE A 97 -7.99 9.82 -1.28
N TRP A 98 -9.11 10.37 -0.80
CA TRP A 98 -9.59 10.08 0.55
C TRP A 98 -9.81 8.59 0.79
N GLN A 99 -10.43 7.89 -0.17
CA GLN A 99 -10.67 6.45 -0.07
C GLN A 99 -9.37 5.64 -0.10
N ILE A 100 -8.40 5.99 -0.95
CA ILE A 100 -7.07 5.38 -0.98
C ILE A 100 -6.40 5.54 0.39
N CYS A 101 -6.40 6.74 0.95
CA CYS A 101 -5.84 6.99 2.27
C CYS A 101 -6.54 6.15 3.36
N GLU A 102 -7.87 6.10 3.36
CA GLU A 102 -8.66 5.33 4.34
C GLU A 102 -8.35 3.83 4.27
N LEU A 103 -8.35 3.26 3.07
CA LEU A 103 -8.09 1.83 2.84
C LEU A 103 -6.65 1.47 3.17
N MET A 104 -5.68 2.29 2.78
CA MET A 104 -4.28 2.07 3.15
C MET A 104 -4.09 2.14 4.66
N LYS A 105 -4.69 3.13 5.34
CA LYS A 105 -4.59 3.23 6.81
C LYS A 105 -5.24 2.04 7.50
N SER A 106 -6.40 1.61 7.02
CA SER A 106 -7.10 0.41 7.50
C SER A 106 -6.28 -0.85 7.33
N PHE A 107 -5.62 -1.02 6.18
CA PHE A 107 -4.70 -2.13 5.95
C PHE A 107 -3.57 -2.17 6.98
N TYR A 108 -2.87 -1.05 7.19
CA TYR A 108 -1.76 -1.01 8.16
C TYR A 108 -2.23 -1.32 9.59
N ILE A 109 -3.41 -0.85 9.99
CA ILE A 109 -4.00 -1.14 11.30
C ILE A 109 -4.36 -2.63 11.40
N ALA A 110 -5.10 -3.15 10.41
CA ALA A 110 -5.54 -4.53 10.38
C ALA A 110 -4.36 -5.50 10.41
N ARG A 111 -3.32 -5.23 9.62
CA ARG A 111 -2.09 -6.04 9.57
C ARG A 111 -1.37 -6.04 10.92
N LYS A 112 -1.10 -4.87 11.50
CA LYS A 112 -0.44 -4.79 12.83
C LYS A 112 -1.26 -5.46 13.92
N TYR A 113 -2.58 -5.35 13.85
CA TYR A 113 -3.47 -6.03 14.78
C TYR A 113 -3.41 -7.55 14.60
N ALA A 114 -3.48 -8.04 13.37
CA ALA A 114 -3.33 -9.47 13.04
C ALA A 114 -2.02 -10.04 13.57
N ASP A 115 -0.90 -9.34 13.36
CA ASP A 115 0.41 -9.76 13.88
C ASP A 115 0.38 -9.86 15.42
N MET A 116 -0.18 -8.85 16.09
CA MET A 116 -0.25 -8.80 17.55
C MET A 116 -1.08 -9.96 18.12
N VAL A 117 -2.25 -10.25 17.54
CA VAL A 117 -3.11 -11.36 18.00
C VAL A 117 -2.60 -12.73 17.56
N TYR A 118 -1.72 -12.81 16.57
CA TYR A 118 -1.03 -14.05 16.24
C TYR A 118 0.09 -14.37 17.24
N THR A 119 0.92 -13.37 17.54
CA THR A 119 2.16 -13.59 18.30
C THR A 119 2.01 -13.37 19.79
N GLY A 120 0.93 -12.70 20.21
CA GLY A 120 0.65 -12.38 21.61
C GLY A 120 1.36 -11.11 22.09
N GLY A 121 1.77 -10.21 21.21
CA GLY A 121 2.36 -8.93 21.63
C GLY A 121 3.11 -8.18 20.54
N ALA A 122 3.91 -7.20 20.97
CA ALA A 122 4.64 -6.28 20.10
C ALA A 122 6.07 -6.73 19.74
N HIS A 123 6.44 -7.99 20.03
CA HIS A 123 7.76 -8.56 19.73
C HIS A 123 8.99 -7.89 20.37
N TYR A 124 8.83 -7.00 21.36
CA TYR A 124 9.96 -6.44 22.10
C TYR A 124 10.61 -7.43 23.07
N THR A 125 9.81 -8.29 23.70
CA THR A 125 10.22 -9.34 24.64
C THR A 125 9.07 -10.32 24.86
N LYS A 126 9.23 -11.30 25.75
CA LYS A 126 8.14 -12.17 26.20
C LYS A 126 7.04 -11.34 26.86
N ASN A 127 5.85 -11.34 26.25
CA ASN A 127 4.70 -10.62 26.80
C ASN A 127 4.00 -11.46 27.88
N PRO A 128 3.90 -10.99 29.14
CA PRO A 128 3.18 -11.70 30.19
C PRO A 128 1.67 -11.82 29.92
N ALA A 129 1.11 -10.98 29.04
CA ALA A 129 -0.29 -11.03 28.62
C ALA A 129 -0.52 -11.83 27.31
N ALA A 130 0.49 -12.55 26.79
CA ALA A 130 0.43 -13.19 25.48
C ALA A 130 -0.77 -14.12 25.30
N GLU A 131 -1.08 -14.95 26.29
CA GLU A 131 -2.18 -15.93 26.19
C GLU A 131 -3.57 -15.27 26.10
N ILE A 132 -3.72 -14.05 26.64
CA ILE A 132 -4.97 -13.28 26.56
C ILE A 132 -5.07 -12.53 25.22
N ILE A 133 -3.93 -12.05 24.70
CA ILE A 133 -3.87 -11.29 23.45
C ILE A 133 -4.03 -12.22 22.24
N LYS A 134 -3.54 -13.46 22.33
CA LYS A 134 -3.61 -14.39 21.21
C LYS A 134 -5.04 -14.77 20.87
N SER A 135 -5.36 -14.71 19.58
CA SER A 135 -6.66 -15.13 19.06
C SER A 135 -6.51 -15.65 17.64
N GLU A 136 -6.58 -16.98 17.49
CA GLU A 136 -6.48 -17.64 16.19
C GLU A 136 -7.67 -17.30 15.29
N ASP A 137 -8.87 -17.20 15.87
CA ASP A 137 -10.10 -16.88 15.13
C ASP A 137 -10.05 -15.46 14.58
N GLU A 138 -9.58 -14.49 15.37
CA GLU A 138 -9.42 -13.12 14.90
C GLU A 138 -8.33 -13.01 13.85
N TYR A 139 -7.17 -13.65 14.08
CA TYR A 139 -6.09 -13.74 13.10
C TYR A 139 -6.60 -14.27 11.74
N LYS A 140 -7.34 -15.39 11.75
CA LYS A 140 -7.92 -15.98 10.53
C LYS A 140 -8.93 -15.04 9.87
N ARG A 141 -9.84 -14.44 10.65
CA ARG A 141 -10.84 -13.50 10.12
C ARG A 141 -10.16 -12.30 9.46
N ILE A 142 -9.13 -11.73 10.09
CA ILE A 142 -8.47 -10.54 9.56
C ILE A 142 -7.73 -10.88 8.26
N ASN A 143 -6.93 -11.95 8.27
CA ASN A 143 -6.07 -12.29 7.12
C ASN A 143 -6.82 -12.90 5.94
N ASN A 144 -7.90 -13.65 6.18
CA ASN A 144 -8.64 -14.34 5.11
C ASN A 144 -9.86 -13.56 4.60
N ILE A 145 -10.34 -12.56 5.36
CA ILE A 145 -11.57 -11.83 5.02
C ILE A 145 -11.31 -10.32 4.98
N VAL A 146 -10.81 -9.73 6.08
CA VAL A 146 -10.73 -8.28 6.22
C VAL A 146 -9.69 -7.65 5.30
N ILE A 147 -8.43 -8.10 5.37
CA ILE A 147 -7.36 -7.56 4.54
C ILE A 147 -7.63 -7.79 3.04
N PRO A 148 -8.05 -8.99 2.59
CA PRO A 148 -8.48 -9.19 1.21
C PRO A 148 -9.55 -8.22 0.74
N ALA A 149 -10.60 -7.99 1.54
CA ALA A 149 -11.67 -7.05 1.17
C ALA A 149 -11.20 -5.59 1.10
N ILE A 150 -10.29 -5.17 1.99
CA ILE A 150 -9.63 -3.85 1.94
C ILE A 150 -8.83 -3.71 0.63
N MET A 151 -8.00 -4.71 0.31
CA MET A 151 -7.15 -4.69 -0.88
C MET A 151 -7.96 -4.74 -2.17
N GLU A 152 -9.00 -5.56 -2.24
CA GLU A 152 -9.91 -5.60 -3.39
C GLU A 152 -10.56 -4.23 -3.63
N SER A 153 -11.01 -3.57 -2.56
CA SER A 153 -11.61 -2.23 -2.64
C SER A 153 -10.59 -1.19 -3.09
N LEU A 154 -9.35 -1.28 -2.61
CA LEU A 154 -8.26 -0.39 -3.02
C LEU A 154 -7.93 -0.58 -4.50
N TYR A 155 -7.77 -1.82 -4.96
CA TYR A 155 -7.41 -2.09 -6.35
C TYR A 155 -8.51 -1.66 -7.33
N LYS A 156 -9.79 -1.76 -6.97
CA LYS A 156 -10.88 -1.19 -7.78
C LYS A 156 -10.74 0.33 -8.01
N ILE A 157 -10.18 1.05 -7.02
CA ILE A 157 -9.92 2.49 -7.18
C ILE A 157 -8.66 2.72 -8.02
N LEU A 158 -7.61 1.91 -7.84
CA LEU A 158 -6.33 2.08 -8.52
C LEU A 158 -6.35 1.62 -9.98
N GLU A 159 -7.21 0.66 -10.31
CA GLU A 159 -7.37 0.14 -11.66
C GLU A 159 -8.22 1.07 -12.52
N GLU A 160 -7.84 1.16 -13.79
CA GLU A 160 -8.71 1.72 -14.82
C GLU A 160 -9.88 0.74 -14.99
N VAL A 161 -11.12 1.20 -14.81
CA VAL A 161 -12.28 0.43 -15.24
C VAL A 161 -12.16 0.33 -16.75
N ALA A 162 -11.77 -0.85 -17.26
CA ALA A 162 -11.77 -1.10 -18.69
C ALA A 162 -13.17 -0.79 -19.23
N ALA A 163 -13.25 0.25 -20.07
CA ALA A 163 -14.46 0.64 -20.78
C ALA A 163 -14.81 -0.37 -21.86
#